data_AF-A0A3N1J4I9-F1
#
_entry.id   AF-A0A3N1J4I9-F1
#
_cell.length_a   1.000
_cell.length_b   1.000
_cell.length_c   1.000
_cell.angle_alpha   90.00
_cell.angle_beta   90.00
_cell.angle_gamma   90.00
#
_symmetry.space_group_name_H-M   'P 1'
#
loop_
_entity.id
_entity.type
_entity.pdbx_description
1 polymer ?
#
loop_
_entity_poly.entity_id
_entity_poly.type
_entity_poly.pdbx_seq_one_letter_code
_entity_poly.pdbx_strand_id
1 'polypeptide(L)'
;MPRVPFQITVDAQSDVAYITMSDSDVEDTRELTADVLVDVDALGMVVGIEVLRLDAEIPFQRLVDELHVHSADVETLRALRPSVASSLRLTQGTEGTSVQRGAAANADGSSIAV
;
A
#
# COMPACT_ATOMS: atom_id res chain seq x y z
N MET A 1 -22.90 -7.35 5.43
CA MET A 1 -21.91 -6.46 6.08
C MET A 1 -21.94 -5.12 5.39
N PRO A 2 -21.99 -4.01 6.14
CA PRO A 2 -21.59 -2.72 5.61
C PRO A 2 -20.10 -2.78 5.22
N ARG A 3 -19.70 -1.93 4.27
CA ARG A 3 -18.34 -1.85 3.76
C ARG A 3 -17.92 -0.39 3.75
N VAL A 4 -16.72 -0.13 4.24
CA VAL A 4 -16.03 1.13 4.06
C VAL A 4 -15.12 1.05 2.83
N PRO A 5 -14.63 2.18 2.30
CA PRO A 5 -13.53 2.16 1.35
C PRO A 5 -12.31 1.46 1.96
N PHE A 6 -11.62 0.64 1.17
CA PHE A 6 -10.34 0.05 1.57
C PHE A 6 -9.35 1.17 1.89
N GLN A 7 -8.93 1.28 3.16
CA GLN A 7 -8.05 2.33 3.63
C GLN A 7 -6.79 1.73 4.25
N ILE A 8 -5.64 2.35 3.98
CA ILE A 8 -4.36 2.03 4.62
C ILE A 8 -3.95 3.24 5.46
N THR A 9 -3.79 3.02 6.76
CA THR A 9 -3.32 4.03 7.72
C THR A 9 -1.92 3.61 8.17
N VAL A 10 -0.93 4.49 8.00
CA VAL A 10 0.49 4.19 8.29
C VAL A 10 0.96 5.03 9.46
N ASP A 11 1.52 4.38 10.49
CA ASP A 11 2.30 5.06 11.53
C ASP A 11 3.79 4.77 11.31
N ALA A 12 4.45 5.70 10.64
CA ALA A 12 5.89 5.63 10.37
C ALA A 12 6.78 5.93 11.60
N GLN A 13 6.22 6.29 12.77
CA GLN A 13 6.99 6.35 14.02
C GLN A 13 7.09 4.99 14.71
N SER A 14 6.03 4.18 14.58
CA SER A 14 5.95 2.83 15.13
C SER A 14 6.33 1.72 14.13
N ASP A 15 6.56 2.07 12.85
CA ASP A 15 6.78 1.16 11.72
C ASP A 15 5.62 0.20 11.44
N VAL A 16 4.38 0.63 11.72
CA VAL A 16 3.17 -0.21 11.54
C VAL A 16 2.20 0.35 10.49
N ALA A 17 1.37 -0.52 9.93
CA ALA A 17 0.23 -0.13 9.10
C ALA A 17 -1.05 -0.89 9.48
N TYR A 18 -2.16 -0.17 9.48
CA TYR A 18 -3.51 -0.70 9.64
C TYR A 18 -4.25 -0.63 8.32
N ILE A 19 -4.82 -1.75 7.88
CA ILE A 19 -5.67 -1.85 6.70
C ILE A 19 -7.10 -2.02 7.18
N THR A 20 -8.00 -1.10 6.83
CA THR A 20 -9.43 -1.15 7.18
C THR A 20 -10.24 -1.55 5.95
N MET A 21 -11.11 -2.56 6.09
CA MET A 21 -11.88 -3.16 4.99
C MET A 21 -13.39 -3.17 5.26
N SER A 22 -13.81 -3.13 6.53
CA SER A 22 -15.20 -3.00 6.96
C SER A 22 -15.29 -2.17 8.25
N ASP A 23 -16.49 -1.65 8.52
CA ASP A 23 -16.93 -1.02 9.78
C ASP A 23 -17.67 -1.99 10.72
N SER A 24 -17.72 -3.29 10.39
CA SER A 24 -18.23 -4.34 11.27
C SER A 24 -17.36 -4.50 12.54
N ASP A 25 -17.98 -4.89 13.65
CA ASP A 25 -17.29 -5.18 14.91
C ASP A 25 -16.28 -6.34 14.76
N VAL A 26 -15.15 -6.24 15.45
CA VAL A 26 -14.14 -7.30 15.57
C VAL A 26 -14.59 -8.31 16.63
N GLU A 27 -14.73 -9.58 16.24
CA GLU A 27 -15.03 -10.70 17.15
C GLU A 27 -13.73 -11.40 17.62
N ASP A 28 -12.75 -11.51 16.72
CA ASP A 28 -11.51 -12.27 16.93
C ASP A 28 -10.35 -11.65 16.12
N THR A 29 -9.13 -11.75 16.65
CA THR A 29 -7.89 -11.28 15.99
C THR A 29 -6.93 -12.45 15.85
N ARG A 30 -6.54 -12.77 14.61
CA ARG A 30 -5.78 -13.97 14.28
C ARG A 30 -4.36 -13.62 13.83
N GLU A 31 -3.37 -14.22 14.49
CA GLU A 31 -1.98 -14.18 14.02
C GLU A 31 -1.83 -15.05 12.76
N LEU A 32 -1.53 -14.43 11.62
CA LEU A 32 -1.27 -15.12 10.36
C LEU A 32 0.23 -15.30 10.13
N THR A 33 1.02 -14.32 10.57
CA THR A 33 2.48 -14.41 10.80
C THR A 33 2.83 -13.56 12.03
N ALA A 34 4.04 -13.69 12.55
CA ALA A 34 4.52 -12.88 13.69
C ALA A 34 4.49 -11.35 13.45
N ASP A 35 4.36 -10.90 12.18
CA ASP A 35 4.30 -9.49 11.79
C ASP A 35 2.93 -9.10 11.18
N VAL A 36 1.97 -10.04 11.06
CA VAL A 36 0.67 -9.81 10.40
C VAL A 36 -0.47 -10.44 11.22
N LEU A 37 -1.29 -9.58 11.81
CA LEU A 37 -2.53 -9.91 12.51
C LEU A 37 -3.73 -9.59 11.61
N VAL A 38 -4.79 -10.38 11.71
CA VAL A 38 -6.01 -10.22 10.91
C VAL A 38 -7.24 -10.21 11.80
N ASP A 39 -7.99 -9.11 11.77
CA ASP A 39 -9.24 -8.95 12.49
C ASP A 39 -10.40 -9.53 11.68
N VAL A 40 -11.24 -10.31 12.33
CA VAL A 40 -12.43 -10.93 11.71
C VAL A 40 -13.70 -10.64 12.49
N ASP A 41 -14.82 -10.54 11.76
CA ASP A 41 -16.16 -10.42 12.35
C ASP A 41 -16.71 -11.77 12.83
N ALA A 42 -17.90 -11.74 13.44
CA ALA A 42 -18.61 -12.92 13.93
C ALA A 42 -19.04 -13.93 12.82
N LEU A 43 -18.89 -13.60 11.53
CA LEU A 43 -19.04 -14.55 10.42
C LEU A 43 -17.69 -15.06 9.88
N GLY A 44 -16.57 -14.61 10.44
CA GLY A 44 -15.22 -14.96 9.99
C GLY A 44 -14.80 -14.24 8.71
N MET A 45 -15.43 -13.12 8.37
CA MET A 45 -14.99 -12.22 7.29
C MET A 45 -13.87 -11.32 7.78
N VAL A 46 -12.87 -11.05 6.93
CA VAL A 46 -11.79 -10.10 7.26
C VAL A 46 -12.35 -8.67 7.29
N VAL A 47 -12.21 -7.98 8.42
CA VAL A 47 -12.61 -6.58 8.60
C VAL A 47 -11.42 -5.63 8.64
N GLY A 48 -10.26 -6.11 9.09
CA GLY A 48 -9.01 -5.37 9.13
C GLY A 48 -7.78 -6.25 9.14
N ILE A 49 -6.62 -5.66 8.86
CA ILE A 49 -5.29 -6.31 8.94
C ILE A 49 -4.34 -5.31 9.61
N GLU A 50 -3.66 -5.74 10.67
CA GLU A 50 -2.56 -5.00 11.29
C GLU A 50 -1.24 -5.62 10.84
N VAL A 51 -0.36 -4.76 10.33
CA VAL A 51 0.99 -5.12 9.86
C VAL A 51 1.98 -4.44 10.80
N LEU A 52 2.67 -5.23 11.61
CA LEU A 52 3.53 -4.76 12.70
C LEU A 52 4.90 -4.24 12.24
N ARG A 53 5.22 -4.40 10.94
CA ARG A 53 6.41 -3.89 10.27
C ARG A 53 6.10 -3.53 8.82
N LEU A 54 6.37 -2.29 8.39
CA LEU A 54 6.04 -1.86 7.02
C LEU A 54 6.75 -2.68 5.93
N ASP A 55 7.91 -3.27 6.25
CA ASP A 55 8.69 -4.12 5.34
C ASP A 55 8.32 -5.62 5.38
N ALA A 56 7.42 -6.05 6.27
CA ALA A 56 6.97 -7.45 6.36
C ALA A 56 6.31 -7.96 5.07
N GLU A 57 6.54 -9.23 4.76
CA GLU A 57 5.88 -9.88 3.62
C GLU A 57 4.38 -10.02 3.90
N ILE A 58 3.55 -9.46 3.01
CA ILE A 58 2.10 -9.70 3.03
C ILE A 58 1.85 -11.14 2.54
N PRO A 59 1.32 -12.04 3.40
CA PRO A 59 1.10 -13.45 3.07
C PRO A 59 -0.17 -13.61 2.22
N PHE A 60 -0.22 -12.93 1.08
CA PHE A 60 -1.41 -12.77 0.23
C PHE A 60 -2.12 -14.10 -0.06
N GLN A 61 -1.36 -15.17 -0.35
CA GLN A 61 -1.95 -16.47 -0.66
C GLN A 61 -2.69 -17.05 0.56
N ARG A 62 -2.11 -16.95 1.77
CA ARG A 62 -2.79 -17.39 3.00
C ARG A 62 -4.02 -16.51 3.31
N LEU A 63 -3.92 -15.19 3.11
CA LEU A 63 -5.04 -14.27 3.30
C LEU A 63 -6.27 -14.64 2.46
N VAL A 64 -6.08 -15.09 1.21
CA VAL A 64 -7.20 -15.42 0.30
C VAL A 64 -7.62 -16.90 0.32
N ASP A 65 -6.73 -17.82 0.74
CA ASP A 65 -7.02 -19.26 0.80
C ASP A 65 -7.58 -19.69 2.17
N GLU A 66 -7.16 -19.04 3.26
CA GLU A 66 -7.49 -19.46 4.64
C GLU A 66 -8.54 -18.58 5.33
N LEU A 67 -8.79 -17.36 4.83
CA LEU A 67 -9.68 -16.37 5.43
C LEU A 67 -10.70 -15.83 4.41
N HIS A 68 -11.88 -15.42 4.88
CA HIS A 68 -12.92 -14.89 4.00
C HIS A 68 -12.70 -13.40 3.71
N VAL A 69 -11.82 -13.12 2.75
CA VAL A 69 -11.63 -11.78 2.17
C VAL A 69 -12.80 -11.47 1.22
N HIS A 70 -13.38 -10.28 1.35
CA HIS A 70 -14.42 -9.84 0.42
C HIS A 70 -13.84 -9.62 -0.99
N SER A 71 -14.49 -10.19 -2.01
CA SER A 71 -13.94 -10.30 -3.38
C SER A 71 -13.52 -8.97 -4.02
N ALA A 72 -14.20 -7.87 -3.68
CA ALA A 72 -13.89 -6.53 -4.17
C ALA A 72 -12.52 -5.99 -3.68
N ASP A 73 -11.94 -6.57 -2.63
CA ASP A 73 -10.71 -6.09 -1.99
C ASP A 73 -9.48 -6.96 -2.32
N VAL A 74 -9.70 -8.12 -2.94
CA VAL A 74 -8.64 -9.10 -3.28
C VAL A 74 -7.57 -8.50 -4.19
N GLU A 75 -7.94 -7.73 -5.21
CA GLU A 75 -6.96 -7.08 -6.10
C GLU A 75 -6.20 -5.95 -5.38
N THR A 76 -6.86 -5.22 -4.47
CA THR A 76 -6.21 -4.18 -3.66
C THR A 76 -5.17 -4.79 -2.71
N LEU A 77 -5.50 -5.90 -2.04
CA LEU A 77 -4.55 -6.66 -1.22
C LEU A 77 -3.40 -7.23 -2.08
N ARG A 78 -3.67 -7.71 -3.29
CA ARG A 78 -2.63 -8.19 -4.22
C ARG A 78 -1.64 -7.09 -4.58
N ALA A 79 -2.09 -5.85 -4.73
CA ALA A 79 -1.26 -4.69 -5.03
C ALA A 79 -0.35 -4.25 -3.86
N LEU A 80 -0.58 -4.75 -2.64
CA LEU A 80 0.30 -4.49 -1.48
C LEU A 80 1.55 -5.38 -1.45
N ARG A 81 1.69 -6.33 -2.39
CA ARG A 81 2.84 -7.23 -2.43
C ARG A 81 4.10 -6.51 -2.96
N PRO A 82 5.30 -6.86 -2.46
CA PRO A 82 5.55 -7.82 -1.38
C PRO A 82 5.22 -7.29 0.02
N SER A 83 5.30 -5.98 0.24
CA SER A 83 5.09 -5.32 1.54
C SER A 83 4.46 -3.94 1.41
N VAL A 84 3.83 -3.43 2.48
CA VAL A 84 3.20 -2.08 2.49
C VAL A 84 4.23 -0.99 2.15
N ALA A 85 5.45 -1.07 2.67
CA ALA A 85 6.54 -0.16 2.31
C ALA A 85 6.86 -0.19 0.80
N SER A 86 6.72 -1.34 0.15
CA SER A 86 7.01 -1.50 -1.28
C SER A 86 5.93 -0.87 -2.16
N SER A 87 4.65 -1.06 -1.83
CA SER A 87 3.54 -0.47 -2.60
C SER A 87 3.50 1.05 -2.47
N LEU A 88 3.78 1.60 -1.28
CA LEU A 88 3.90 3.04 -1.03
C LEU A 88 5.08 3.69 -1.77
N ARG A 89 6.19 2.96 -1.98
CA ARG A 89 7.31 3.45 -2.80
C ARG A 89 6.96 3.48 -4.28
N LEU A 90 6.17 2.53 -4.77
CA LEU A 90 5.75 2.47 -6.18
C LEU A 90 4.81 3.62 -6.54
N THR A 91 3.85 3.96 -5.68
CA THR A 91 2.95 5.09 -5.90
C THR A 91 3.71 6.42 -5.93
N GLN A 92 4.60 6.67 -4.95
CA GLN A 92 5.46 7.86 -4.92
C GLN A 92 6.43 7.92 -6.13
N GLY A 93 7.00 6.79 -6.55
CA GLY A 93 7.92 6.73 -7.69
C GLY A 93 7.28 7.05 -9.05
N THR A 94 5.94 7.06 -9.14
CA THR A 94 5.21 7.34 -10.38
C THR A 94 4.96 8.85 -10.60
N GLU A 95 5.16 9.69 -9.57
CA GLU A 95 4.85 11.13 -9.62
C GLU A 95 5.97 12.02 -10.23
N GLY A 96 7.04 11.43 -10.77
CA GLY A 96 8.16 12.22 -11.28
C GLY A 96 8.94 11.58 -12.43
N THR A 97 8.56 11.89 -13.68
CA THR A 97 9.49 12.12 -14.82
C THR A 97 8.73 12.69 -16.02
N SER A 98 8.81 14.01 -16.23
CA SER A 98 8.55 14.66 -17.51
C SER A 98 9.84 15.29 -18.04
N VAL A 99 10.70 14.48 -18.67
CA VAL A 99 11.93 14.99 -19.29
C VAL A 99 11.57 15.83 -20.52
N GLN A 100 11.54 17.14 -20.34
CA GLN A 100 11.53 18.08 -21.46
C GLN A 100 12.89 17.99 -22.15
N ARG A 101 12.99 17.22 -23.25
CA ARG A 101 14.21 17.15 -24.06
C ARG A 101 14.54 18.54 -24.59
N GLY A 102 15.65 19.11 -24.15
CA GLY A 102 16.14 20.40 -24.64
C GLY A 102 16.62 20.32 -26.09
N ALA A 103 16.52 21.43 -26.79
CA ALA A 103 17.30 21.71 -28.00
C ALA A 103 18.26 22.85 -27.66
N ALA A 104 19.55 22.54 -27.50
CA ALA A 104 20.60 23.54 -27.37
C ALA A 104 21.24 23.80 -28.74
N ALA A 105 21.46 25.08 -29.06
CA ALA A 105 22.36 25.51 -30.11
C ALA A 105 23.20 26.67 -29.56
N ASN A 106 24.52 26.49 -29.51
CA ASN A 106 25.45 27.42 -28.87
C ASN A 106 25.92 28.54 -29.80
N ALA A 107 26.39 29.61 -29.16
CA ALA A 107 26.86 30.90 -29.66
C ALA A 107 28.01 30.92 -30.68
N ASP A 108 28.04 32.03 -31.45
CA ASP A 108 29.17 32.97 -31.63
C ASP A 108 28.55 34.37 -32.02
N GLY A 109 29.15 35.56 -31.88
CA GLY A 109 30.53 35.89 -31.48
C GLY A 109 30.79 37.37 -31.14
N SER A 110 32.03 37.82 -31.42
CA SER A 110 32.66 39.08 -31.00
C SER A 110 32.18 40.42 -31.60
N SER A 111 32.02 41.42 -30.73
CA SER A 111 32.66 42.77 -30.73
C SER A 111 33.08 43.44 -32.06
N ILE A 112 32.65 44.69 -32.32
CA ILE A 112 33.34 45.93 -31.88
C ILE A 112 32.53 47.20 -32.19
N ALA A 113 32.93 48.35 -31.63
CA ALA A 113 32.29 49.66 -31.87
C ALA A 113 33.16 50.59 -32.75
N VAL A 114 32.51 51.33 -33.64
CA VAL A 114 32.94 52.65 -34.19
C VAL A 114 31.71 53.46 -34.57
#